data_AF-A0A447P3B9-F1
#
_entry.id   AF-A0A447P3B9-F1
#
_cell.length_a   1.000
_cell.length_b   1.000
_cell.length_c   1.000
_cell.angle_alpha   90.00
_cell.angle_beta   90.00
_cell.angle_gamma   90.00
#
_symmetry.space_group_name_H-M   'P 1'
#
loop_
_entity.id
_entity.type
_entity.pdbx_description
1 polymer ?
#
loop_
_entity_poly.entity_id
_entity_poly.type
_entity_poly.pdbx_seq_one_letter_code
_entity_poly.pdbx_strand_id
1 'polypeptide(L)'
;MSLTRLLIKDFRNIENADLALSPGFNFLVGANGSGKTSVLEAIYTLGHGRAFRSLQPGRVIRHEQEAFVLHGRLQGEERETSIGLTKDKQGDSKVRIDGTDGHKIAELAHLMPMQLITPEGFTLLNGGPKYRRAFLDWGCFHNEAGFFTAWSNLKRLLKQRNAALRQVSRYEQLRPWDKELIPLAEQISTWRAEYSSAIAQDMADTCQQFLPEFSLTFSFQRGWEKETDYADVLERSFERDRMLTYTAHGPHKADFRIRAERRAGGRYPVARAAKVIDVRLTSGAGRVPHPRKRAALPVPDR
;
A
#
# COMPACT_ATOMS: atom_id res chain seq x y z
N MET A 1 -4.54 8.86 -15.15
CA MET A 1 -5.90 9.38 -14.88
C MET A 1 -5.81 10.51 -13.87
N SER A 2 -6.60 11.57 -14.03
CA SER A 2 -6.66 12.71 -13.09
C SER A 2 -8.05 12.87 -12.50
N LEU A 3 -8.18 13.14 -11.20
CA LEU A 3 -9.45 13.48 -10.56
C LEU A 3 -9.86 14.91 -10.96
N THR A 4 -10.94 15.06 -11.73
CA THR A 4 -11.42 16.35 -12.27
C THR A 4 -12.53 16.97 -11.43
N ARG A 5 -13.28 16.15 -10.68
CA ARG A 5 -14.32 16.63 -9.77
C ARG A 5 -14.41 15.75 -8.54
N LEU A 6 -14.65 16.35 -7.38
CA LEU A 6 -14.89 15.67 -6.11
C LEU A 6 -16.16 16.23 -5.45
N LEU A 7 -17.10 15.33 -5.18
CA LEU A 7 -18.30 15.58 -4.38
C LEU A 7 -18.14 14.91 -3.03
N ILE A 8 -18.41 15.64 -1.96
CA ILE A 8 -18.33 15.17 -0.59
C ILE A 8 -19.66 15.45 0.08
N LYS A 9 -20.21 14.44 0.76
CA LYS A 9 -21.39 14.58 1.61
C LYS A 9 -21.17 13.89 2.95
N ASP A 10 -21.45 14.60 4.04
CA ASP A 10 -21.44 14.13 5.43
C ASP A 10 -20.13 13.44 5.87
N PHE A 11 -18.99 14.00 5.43
CA PHE A 11 -17.65 13.48 5.71
C PHE A 11 -16.89 14.40 6.65
N ARG A 12 -16.51 13.91 7.84
CA ARG A 12 -15.81 14.66 8.88
C ARG A 12 -16.60 15.92 9.25
N ASN A 13 -15.98 17.08 9.06
CA ASN A 13 -16.56 18.39 9.29
C ASN A 13 -17.17 19.01 8.03
N ILE A 14 -17.27 18.25 6.92
CA ILE A 14 -17.82 18.71 5.65
C ILE A 14 -19.23 18.14 5.51
N GLU A 15 -20.22 19.03 5.51
CA GLU A 15 -21.62 18.68 5.23
C GLU A 15 -21.82 18.38 3.75
N ASN A 16 -21.50 19.34 2.88
CA ASN A 16 -21.53 19.19 1.44
C ASN A 16 -20.37 19.98 0.81
N ALA A 17 -19.72 19.42 -0.20
CA ALA A 17 -18.76 20.15 -1.03
C ALA A 17 -18.77 19.61 -2.46
N ASP A 18 -18.60 20.52 -3.43
CA ASP A 18 -18.47 20.22 -4.85
C ASP A 18 -17.26 20.98 -5.40
N LEU A 19 -16.21 20.23 -5.73
CA LEU A 19 -14.92 20.78 -6.09
C LEU A 19 -14.59 20.36 -7.52
N ALA A 20 -14.50 21.33 -8.43
CA ALA A 20 -13.81 21.16 -9.70
C ALA A 20 -12.30 21.28 -9.46
N LEU A 21 -11.53 20.29 -9.92
CA LEU A 21 -10.09 20.21 -9.72
C LEU A 21 -9.35 20.47 -11.03
N SER A 22 -8.27 21.23 -10.92
CA SER A 22 -7.32 21.44 -12.02
C SER A 22 -6.54 20.14 -12.29
N PRO A 23 -6.17 19.85 -13.55
CA PRO A 23 -5.35 18.67 -13.90
C PRO A 23 -3.92 18.74 -13.31
N GLY A 24 -3.46 19.92 -12.89
CA GLY A 24 -2.15 20.12 -12.30
C GLY A 24 -2.19 20.23 -10.77
N PHE A 25 -1.58 21.30 -10.25
CA PHE A 25 -1.55 21.56 -8.82
C PHE A 25 -2.86 22.19 -8.33
N ASN A 26 -3.36 21.66 -7.22
CA ASN A 26 -4.53 22.17 -6.52
C ASN A 26 -4.11 22.64 -5.12
N PHE A 27 -4.33 23.92 -4.80
CA PHE A 27 -3.99 24.50 -3.51
C PHE A 27 -5.25 24.65 -2.66
N LEU A 28 -5.30 23.94 -1.52
CA LEU A 28 -6.37 24.09 -0.54
C LEU A 28 -5.90 25.05 0.55
N VAL A 29 -6.46 26.26 0.58
CA VAL A 29 -6.06 27.33 1.51
C VAL A 29 -7.22 27.68 2.44
N GLY A 30 -6.91 28.05 3.69
CA GLY A 30 -7.89 28.45 4.69
C GLY A 30 -7.36 28.31 6.11
N ALA A 31 -8.12 28.79 7.09
CA ALA A 31 -7.75 28.72 8.50
C ALA A 31 -7.58 27.27 9.01
N ASN A 32 -6.81 27.06 10.08
CA ASN A 32 -6.72 25.74 10.72
C ASN A 32 -8.11 25.27 11.17
N GLY A 33 -8.40 23.97 10.99
CA GLY A 33 -9.72 23.41 11.26
C GLY A 33 -10.76 23.61 10.14
N SER A 34 -10.46 24.34 9.07
CA SER A 34 -11.43 24.61 7.98
C SER A 34 -11.79 23.41 7.09
N GLY A 35 -11.25 22.21 7.36
CA GLY A 35 -11.55 21.00 6.57
C GLY A 35 -10.57 20.67 5.43
N LYS A 36 -9.48 21.42 5.23
CA LYS A 36 -8.46 21.13 4.20
C LYS A 36 -7.99 19.67 4.22
N THR A 37 -7.59 19.18 5.39
CA THR A 37 -7.17 17.78 5.58
C THR A 37 -8.33 16.80 5.40
N SER A 38 -9.56 17.20 5.69
CA SER A 38 -10.75 16.38 5.46
C SER A 38 -11.03 16.19 3.97
N VAL A 39 -10.77 17.20 3.13
CA VAL A 39 -10.83 17.06 1.65
C VAL A 39 -9.78 16.06 1.16
N LEU A 40 -8.53 16.18 1.61
CA LEU A 40 -7.48 15.22 1.25
C LEU A 40 -7.81 13.80 1.73
N GLU A 41 -8.42 13.69 2.91
CA GLU A 41 -8.87 12.40 3.45
C GLU A 41 -10.07 11.84 2.69
N ALA A 42 -10.96 12.67 2.15
CA ALA A 42 -12.02 12.23 1.26
C ALA A 42 -11.45 11.65 -0.04
N ILE A 43 -10.51 12.33 -0.70
CA ILE A 43 -9.83 11.83 -1.90
C ILE A 43 -9.16 10.47 -1.62
N TYR A 44 -8.41 10.40 -0.51
CA TYR A 44 -7.75 9.17 -0.10
C TYR A 44 -8.75 8.04 0.18
N THR A 45 -9.83 8.34 0.90
CA THR A 45 -10.87 7.36 1.25
C THR A 45 -11.59 6.86 0.02
N LEU A 46 -11.84 7.72 -0.97
CA LEU A 46 -12.47 7.34 -2.24
C LEU A 46 -11.63 6.28 -2.98
N GLY A 47 -10.31 6.41 -3.05
CA GLY A 47 -9.47 5.40 -3.71
C GLY A 47 -9.12 4.18 -2.84
N HIS A 48 -9.02 4.34 -1.52
CA HIS A 48 -8.54 3.27 -0.61
C HIS A 48 -9.64 2.58 0.21
N GLY A 49 -10.87 3.08 0.18
CA GLY A 49 -12.00 2.61 0.98
C GLY A 49 -11.88 2.84 2.49
N ARG A 50 -10.84 3.56 2.93
CA ARG A 50 -10.57 3.86 4.34
C ARG A 50 -9.88 5.21 4.49
N ALA A 51 -10.20 5.91 5.57
CA ALA A 51 -9.54 7.14 5.96
C ALA A 51 -8.13 6.86 6.51
N PHE A 52 -7.19 7.79 6.31
CA PHE A 52 -5.81 7.61 6.75
C PHE A 52 -5.59 7.97 8.23
N ARG A 53 -6.46 8.79 8.86
CA ARG A 53 -6.32 9.14 10.29
C ARG A 53 -7.09 8.21 11.23
N SER A 54 -8.17 7.59 10.76
CA SER A 54 -9.03 6.72 11.59
C SER A 54 -9.60 5.57 10.77
N LEU A 55 -9.55 4.36 11.34
CA LEU A 55 -10.20 3.18 10.77
C LEU A 55 -11.65 3.01 11.23
N GLN A 56 -12.08 3.74 12.27
CA GLN A 56 -13.45 3.67 12.79
C GLN A 56 -14.40 4.52 11.92
N PRO A 57 -15.43 3.91 11.28
CA PRO A 57 -16.37 4.63 10.41
C PRO A 57 -17.07 5.79 11.10
N GLY A 58 -17.53 5.61 12.35
CA GLY A 58 -18.23 6.65 13.12
C GLY A 58 -17.39 7.90 13.43
N ARG A 59 -16.05 7.85 13.31
CA ARG A 59 -15.18 9.03 13.43
C ARG A 59 -14.99 9.77 12.10
N VAL A 60 -15.35 9.14 10.99
CA VAL A 60 -15.19 9.65 9.63
C VAL A 60 -16.50 10.22 9.12
N ILE A 61 -17.63 9.61 9.49
CA ILE A 61 -18.97 10.13 9.22
C ILE A 61 -19.18 11.39 10.07
N ARG A 62 -19.84 12.40 9.49
CA ARG A 62 -20.21 13.63 10.20
C ARG A 62 -21.13 13.31 11.38
N HIS A 63 -21.05 14.13 12.44
CA HIS A 63 -21.87 13.96 13.63
C HIS A 63 -23.36 13.87 13.28
N GLU A 64 -24.08 12.96 13.96
CA GLU A 64 -25.52 12.67 13.76
C GLU A 64 -25.92 12.17 12.37
N GLN A 65 -24.98 11.85 11.47
CA GLN A 65 -25.30 11.30 10.15
C GLN A 65 -25.11 9.78 10.11
N GLU A 66 -25.89 9.07 9.31
CA GLU A 66 -25.86 7.60 9.22
C GLU A 66 -24.77 7.07 8.28
N ALA A 67 -24.36 7.87 7.30
CA ALA A 67 -23.36 7.51 6.30
C ALA A 67 -22.67 8.76 5.74
N PHE A 68 -21.54 8.57 5.09
CA PHE A 68 -20.96 9.56 4.18
C PHE A 68 -21.08 9.08 2.74
N VAL A 69 -21.07 10.02 1.80
CA VAL A 69 -20.99 9.74 0.35
C VAL A 69 -19.85 10.54 -0.26
N LEU A 70 -18.99 9.85 -0.98
CA LEU A 70 -17.92 10.43 -1.77
C LEU A 70 -18.14 10.06 -3.24
N HIS A 71 -18.00 11.03 -4.13
CA HIS A 71 -18.08 10.78 -5.56
C HIS A 71 -17.00 11.55 -6.29
N GLY A 72 -16.36 10.89 -7.27
CA GLY A 72 -15.29 11.46 -8.06
C GLY A 72 -15.54 11.27 -9.56
N ARG A 73 -14.96 12.17 -10.35
CA ARG A 73 -14.82 12.00 -11.80
C ARG A 73 -13.36 11.90 -12.16
N LEU A 74 -13.00 10.84 -12.87
CA LEU A 74 -11.64 10.57 -13.31
C LEU A 74 -11.55 10.78 -14.81
N GLN A 75 -10.64 11.64 -15.25
CA GLN A 75 -10.29 11.76 -16.66
C GLN A 75 -9.23 10.70 -16.99
N GLY A 76 -9.61 9.71 -17.80
CA GLY A 76 -8.71 8.76 -18.45
C GLY A 76 -8.18 9.27 -19.79
N GLU A 77 -7.39 8.45 -20.48
CA GLU A 77 -6.86 8.77 -21.82
C GLU A 77 -7.99 8.83 -22.86
N GLU A 78 -8.92 7.88 -22.81
CA GLU A 78 -10.00 7.76 -23.80
C GLU A 78 -11.36 8.27 -23.31
N ARG A 79 -11.66 8.16 -22.01
CA ARG A 79 -12.97 8.50 -21.45
C ARG A 79 -12.91 8.99 -20.01
N GLU A 80 -13.96 9.72 -19.61
CA GLU A 80 -14.25 10.02 -18.21
C GLU A 80 -14.85 8.77 -17.52
N THR A 81 -14.50 8.55 -16.26
CA THR A 81 -15.03 7.48 -15.42
C THR A 81 -15.59 8.06 -14.13
N SER A 82 -16.83 7.70 -13.82
CA SER A 82 -17.51 8.13 -12.59
C SER A 82 -17.29 7.11 -11.49
N ILE A 83 -16.89 7.53 -10.29
CA ILE A 83 -16.67 6.63 -9.17
C ILE A 83 -17.37 7.13 -7.90
N GLY A 84 -17.84 6.20 -7.07
CA GLY A 84 -18.55 6.51 -5.84
C GLY A 84 -18.23 5.53 -4.72
N LEU A 85 -18.17 6.07 -3.50
CA LEU A 85 -18.04 5.30 -2.27
C LEU A 85 -19.00 5.85 -1.23
N THR A 86 -19.92 5.00 -0.78
CA THR A 86 -20.77 5.25 0.38
C THR A 86 -20.35 4.31 1.51
N LYS A 87 -20.26 4.83 2.73
CA LYS A 87 -19.99 4.01 3.90
C LYS A 87 -20.86 4.42 5.08
N ASP A 88 -21.49 3.44 5.70
CA ASP A 88 -22.37 3.65 6.84
C ASP A 88 -21.66 3.44 8.19
N LYS A 89 -22.40 3.71 9.28
CA LYS A 89 -21.94 3.51 10.66
C LYS A 89 -21.58 2.05 10.99
N GLN A 90 -22.22 1.08 10.33
CA GLN A 90 -21.95 -0.35 10.53
C GLN A 90 -20.63 -0.76 9.84
N GLY A 91 -20.16 0.06 8.90
CA GLY A 91 -18.91 -0.11 8.18
C GLY A 91 -19.12 -0.72 6.79
N ASP A 92 -20.36 -0.98 6.39
CA ASP A 92 -20.69 -1.49 5.07
C ASP A 92 -20.37 -0.44 4.02
N SER A 93 -19.74 -0.89 2.94
CA SER A 93 -19.25 -0.03 1.87
C SER A 93 -19.98 -0.38 0.57
N LYS A 94 -20.61 0.62 -0.04
CA LYS A 94 -21.19 0.50 -1.37
C LYS A 94 -20.29 1.25 -2.35
N VAL A 95 -19.81 0.53 -3.36
CA VAL A 95 -18.96 1.08 -4.41
C VAL A 95 -19.74 1.14 -5.70
N ARG A 96 -19.63 2.28 -6.38
CA ARG A 96 -20.22 2.52 -7.69
C ARG A 96 -19.14 2.93 -8.69
N ILE A 97 -19.17 2.35 -9.89
CA ILE A 97 -18.29 2.73 -11.00
C ILE A 97 -19.17 2.88 -12.24
N ASP A 98 -19.09 4.00 -12.95
CA ASP A 98 -19.90 4.32 -14.14
C ASP A 98 -21.41 4.08 -13.96
N GLY A 99 -21.92 4.33 -12.75
CA GLY A 99 -23.34 4.18 -12.42
C GLY A 99 -23.76 2.79 -11.96
N THR A 100 -22.91 1.76 -12.11
CA THR A 100 -23.20 0.40 -11.66
C THR A 100 -22.73 0.15 -10.23
N ASP A 101 -23.53 -0.59 -9.45
CA ASP A 101 -23.22 -0.99 -8.06
C ASP A 101 -22.57 -2.39 -8.00
N GLY A 102 -22.04 -2.77 -6.83
CA GLY A 102 -21.53 -4.12 -6.57
C GLY A 102 -20.03 -4.30 -6.80
N HIS A 103 -19.33 -3.22 -7.12
CA HIS A 103 -17.87 -3.20 -7.28
C HIS A 103 -17.15 -3.36 -5.93
N LYS A 104 -15.89 -3.77 -6.00
CA LYS A 104 -15.01 -3.88 -4.83
C LYS A 104 -14.17 -2.61 -4.66
N ILE A 105 -13.80 -2.31 -3.42
CA ILE A 105 -12.85 -1.22 -3.09
C ILE A 105 -11.53 -1.39 -3.87
N ALA A 106 -11.10 -2.63 -4.12
CA ALA A 106 -9.91 -2.90 -4.91
C ALA A 106 -9.99 -2.34 -6.35
N GLU A 107 -11.19 -2.25 -6.94
CA GLU A 107 -11.37 -1.65 -8.27
C GLU A 107 -11.18 -0.12 -8.21
N LEU A 108 -11.69 0.55 -7.17
CA LEU A 108 -11.41 1.98 -6.93
C LEU A 108 -9.92 2.24 -6.78
N ALA A 109 -9.23 1.38 -6.02
CA ALA A 109 -7.79 1.49 -5.82
C ALA A 109 -7.03 1.41 -7.15
N HIS A 110 -7.40 0.50 -8.07
CA HIS A 110 -6.79 0.43 -9.40
C HIS A 110 -7.02 1.70 -10.24
N LEU A 111 -8.23 2.28 -10.16
CA LEU A 111 -8.58 3.51 -10.91
C LEU A 111 -7.92 4.77 -10.34
N MET A 112 -7.61 4.77 -9.04
CA MET A 112 -7.02 5.91 -8.33
C MET A 112 -5.67 5.56 -7.68
N PRO A 113 -4.62 5.26 -8.46
CA PRO A 113 -3.27 5.15 -7.91
C PRO A 113 -2.89 6.51 -7.33
N MET A 114 -2.68 6.58 -6.02
CA MET A 114 -2.33 7.81 -5.33
C MET A 114 -1.36 7.54 -4.20
N GLN A 115 -0.49 8.51 -3.94
CA GLN A 115 0.44 8.48 -2.82
C GLN A 115 0.06 9.56 -1.82
N LEU A 116 -0.14 9.17 -0.57
CA LEU A 116 -0.34 10.11 0.53
C LEU A 116 1.01 10.48 1.13
N ILE A 117 1.23 11.79 1.29
CA ILE A 117 2.37 12.35 2.02
C ILE A 117 1.80 13.14 3.20
N THR A 118 2.17 12.76 4.42
CA THR A 118 1.75 13.47 5.64
C THR A 118 2.96 14.05 6.37
N PRO A 119 2.78 15.12 7.17
CA PRO A 119 3.87 15.69 7.98
C PRO A 119 4.50 14.68 8.95
N GLU A 120 3.70 13.73 9.46
CA GLU A 120 4.11 12.64 10.35
C GLU A 120 4.63 11.41 9.60
N GLY A 121 4.61 11.44 8.26
CA GLY A 121 4.92 10.36 7.34
C GLY A 121 6.41 10.05 7.26
N PHE A 122 6.98 9.63 8.39
CA PHE A 122 8.31 9.03 8.52
C PHE A 122 8.23 7.49 8.64
N THR A 123 7.06 6.91 8.35
CA THR A 123 6.78 5.52 8.72
C THR A 123 7.49 4.52 7.82
N LEU A 124 7.99 4.92 6.65
CA LEU A 124 8.81 4.03 5.83
C LEU A 124 10.18 3.84 6.47
N LEU A 125 10.82 4.92 6.95
CA LEU A 125 12.16 4.84 7.55
C LEU A 125 12.12 4.49 9.05
N ASN A 126 11.30 5.19 9.83
CA ASN A 126 11.25 5.07 11.29
C ASN A 126 10.19 4.06 11.76
N GLY A 127 9.27 3.66 10.89
CA GLY A 127 8.23 2.70 11.24
C GLY A 127 8.76 1.27 11.29
N GLY A 128 7.97 0.38 11.90
CA GLY A 128 8.28 -1.05 11.90
C GLY A 128 8.06 -1.71 10.53
N PRO A 129 8.46 -2.98 10.38
CA PRO A 129 8.34 -3.75 9.13
C PRO A 129 6.93 -3.77 8.51
N LYS A 130 5.89 -3.60 9.32
CA LYS A 130 4.49 -3.51 8.87
C LYS A 130 4.27 -2.40 7.84
N TYR A 131 4.85 -1.21 8.05
CA TYR A 131 4.66 -0.06 7.15
C TYR A 131 5.40 -0.27 5.84
N ARG A 132 6.64 -0.76 5.90
CA ARG A 132 7.45 -1.06 4.72
C ARG A 132 6.88 -2.19 3.87
N ARG A 133 6.34 -3.25 4.50
CA ARG A 133 5.56 -4.27 3.80
C ARG A 133 4.31 -3.70 3.14
N ALA A 134 3.56 -2.84 3.82
CA ALA A 134 2.37 -2.23 3.24
C ALA A 134 2.71 -1.35 2.02
N PHE A 135 3.83 -0.64 2.08
CA PHE A 135 4.38 0.11 0.96
C PHE A 135 4.74 -0.81 -0.23
N LEU A 136 5.47 -1.90 0.00
CA LEU A 136 5.76 -2.88 -1.06
C LEU A 136 4.49 -3.53 -1.61
N ASP A 137 3.55 -3.92 -0.75
CA ASP A 137 2.29 -4.55 -1.15
C ASP A 137 1.46 -3.62 -2.05
N TRP A 138 1.46 -2.31 -1.74
CA TRP A 138 0.79 -1.30 -2.55
C TRP A 138 1.44 -1.14 -3.92
N GLY A 139 2.78 -1.12 -3.96
CA GLY A 139 3.52 -1.09 -5.22
C GLY A 139 3.28 -2.33 -6.08
N CYS A 140 3.37 -3.51 -5.49
CA CYS A 140 3.11 -4.77 -6.20
C CYS A 140 1.64 -4.87 -6.67
N PHE A 141 0.69 -4.35 -5.89
CA PHE A 141 -0.72 -4.30 -6.27
C PHE A 141 -0.95 -3.55 -7.59
N HIS A 142 -0.25 -2.44 -7.81
CA HIS A 142 -0.37 -1.65 -9.04
C HIS A 142 0.47 -2.20 -10.20
N ASN A 143 1.56 -2.91 -9.89
CA ASN A 143 2.50 -3.37 -10.91
C ASN A 143 2.22 -4.80 -11.37
N GLU A 144 1.54 -5.63 -10.58
CA GLU A 144 1.37 -7.05 -10.84
C GLU A 144 -0.11 -7.45 -10.72
N ALA A 145 -0.76 -7.72 -11.86
CA ALA A 145 -2.21 -7.98 -11.93
C ALA A 145 -2.68 -9.15 -11.03
N GLY A 146 -1.83 -10.15 -10.81
CA GLY A 146 -2.13 -11.31 -9.96
C GLY A 146 -1.89 -11.09 -8.45
N PHE A 147 -1.23 -9.98 -8.07
CA PHE A 147 -0.74 -9.78 -6.70
C PHE A 147 -1.87 -9.74 -5.68
N PHE A 148 -2.93 -8.97 -5.95
CA PHE A 148 -4.04 -8.82 -5.01
C PHE A 148 -4.72 -10.15 -4.67
N THR A 149 -5.00 -10.96 -5.69
CA THR A 149 -5.65 -12.26 -5.55
C THR A 149 -4.75 -13.22 -4.74
N ALA A 150 -3.47 -13.30 -5.09
CA ALA A 150 -2.51 -14.14 -4.37
C ALA A 150 -2.38 -13.70 -2.91
N TRP A 151 -2.24 -12.40 -2.66
CA TRP A 151 -2.09 -11.82 -1.32
C TRP A 151 -3.32 -12.04 -0.44
N SER A 152 -4.53 -11.90 -1.01
CA SER A 152 -5.78 -12.18 -0.31
C SER A 152 -5.88 -13.66 0.07
N ASN A 153 -5.55 -14.55 -0.85
CA ASN A 153 -5.51 -15.99 -0.60
C ASN A 153 -4.47 -16.37 0.44
N LEU A 154 -3.26 -15.81 0.38
CA LEU A 154 -2.20 -16.02 1.37
C LEU A 154 -2.69 -15.64 2.78
N LYS A 155 -3.32 -14.47 2.94
CA LYS A 155 -3.86 -14.02 4.23
C LYS A 155 -4.93 -14.96 4.77
N ARG A 156 -5.84 -15.42 3.89
CA ARG A 156 -6.90 -16.37 4.25
C ARG A 156 -6.30 -17.71 4.71
N LEU A 157 -5.36 -18.26 3.94
CA LEU A 157 -4.68 -19.53 4.25
C LEU A 157 -3.87 -19.43 5.54
N LEU A 158 -3.12 -18.34 5.76
CA LEU A 158 -2.40 -18.11 7.02
C LEU A 158 -3.36 -18.08 8.22
N LYS A 159 -4.54 -17.45 8.08
CA LYS A 159 -5.55 -17.43 9.14
C LYS A 159 -6.09 -18.83 9.42
N GLN A 160 -6.38 -19.61 8.38
CA GLN A 160 -6.85 -20.99 8.51
C GLN A 160 -5.77 -21.91 9.13
N ARG A 161 -4.53 -21.83 8.64
CA ARG A 161 -3.38 -22.55 9.21
C ARG A 161 -3.17 -22.20 10.69
N ASN A 162 -3.22 -20.91 11.06
CA ASN A 162 -3.10 -20.49 12.45
C ASN A 162 -4.25 -20.99 13.34
N ALA A 163 -5.45 -21.14 12.79
CA ALA A 163 -6.56 -21.77 13.50
C ALA A 163 -6.32 -23.28 13.67
N ALA A 164 -5.86 -23.96 12.62
CA ALA A 164 -5.54 -25.39 12.64
C ALA A 164 -4.40 -25.72 13.61
N LEU A 165 -3.38 -24.86 13.72
CA LEU A 165 -2.27 -25.00 14.68
C LEU A 165 -2.74 -25.21 16.13
N ARG A 166 -3.93 -24.74 16.51
CA ARG A 166 -4.49 -24.91 17.86
C ARG A 166 -5.07 -26.30 18.12
N GLN A 167 -5.32 -27.08 17.07
CA GLN A 167 -6.08 -28.33 17.12
C GLN A 167 -5.24 -29.55 16.73
N VAL A 168 -4.20 -29.34 15.92
CA VAL A 168 -3.33 -30.43 15.42
C VAL A 168 -2.31 -30.86 16.47
N SER A 169 -1.94 -32.13 16.43
CA SER A 169 -0.88 -32.73 17.25
C SER A 169 0.32 -33.15 16.43
N ARG A 170 0.19 -33.30 15.11
CA ARG A 170 1.27 -33.69 14.19
C ARG A 170 1.30 -32.80 12.96
N TYR A 171 2.49 -32.61 12.37
CA TYR A 171 2.69 -31.72 11.23
C TYR A 171 1.92 -32.17 9.98
N GLU A 172 1.74 -33.47 9.76
CA GLU A 172 1.05 -34.03 8.59
C GLU A 172 -0.38 -33.49 8.45
N GLN A 173 -1.01 -33.15 9.58
CA GLN A 173 -2.35 -32.57 9.61
C GLN A 173 -2.37 -31.18 8.98
N LEU A 174 -1.26 -30.43 8.96
CA LEU A 174 -1.17 -29.10 8.35
C LEU A 174 -0.86 -29.11 6.85
N ARG A 175 -0.40 -30.24 6.30
CA ARG A 175 0.01 -30.37 4.89
C ARG A 175 -1.02 -29.87 3.86
N PRO A 176 -2.35 -30.04 4.05
CA PRO A 176 -3.32 -29.50 3.11
C PRO A 176 -3.23 -27.97 2.95
N TRP A 177 -3.05 -27.24 4.05
CA TRP A 177 -2.87 -25.79 4.01
C TRP A 177 -1.51 -25.40 3.46
N ASP A 178 -0.45 -26.12 3.86
CA ASP A 178 0.92 -25.80 3.44
C ASP A 178 1.10 -25.98 1.91
N LYS A 179 0.44 -27.00 1.32
CA LYS A 179 0.42 -27.23 -0.14
C LYS A 179 -0.11 -26.03 -0.94
N GLU A 180 -1.11 -25.32 -0.42
CA GLU A 180 -1.65 -24.11 -1.06
C GLU A 180 -0.86 -22.84 -0.67
N LEU A 181 -0.38 -22.78 0.58
CA LEU A 181 0.29 -21.60 1.14
C LEU A 181 1.67 -21.36 0.52
N ILE A 182 2.47 -22.42 0.33
CA ILE A 182 3.85 -22.34 -0.15
C ILE A 182 3.98 -21.64 -1.52
N PRO A 183 3.28 -22.08 -2.59
CA PRO A 183 3.42 -21.43 -3.90
C PRO A 183 3.01 -19.95 -3.87
N LEU A 184 1.97 -19.60 -3.09
CA LEU A 184 1.57 -18.21 -2.91
C LEU A 184 2.64 -17.40 -2.16
N ALA A 185 3.28 -18.00 -1.15
CA ALA A 185 4.31 -17.34 -0.35
C ALA A 185 5.57 -17.04 -1.16
N GLU A 186 6.02 -18.00 -1.96
CA GLU A 186 7.14 -17.83 -2.88
C GLU A 186 6.82 -16.76 -3.93
N GLN A 187 5.66 -16.85 -4.61
CA GLN A 187 5.26 -15.89 -5.64
C GLN A 187 5.19 -14.44 -5.13
N ILE A 188 4.57 -14.22 -3.97
CA ILE A 188 4.49 -12.88 -3.35
C ILE A 188 5.87 -12.37 -2.98
N SER A 189 6.77 -13.25 -2.54
CA SER A 189 8.12 -12.87 -2.16
C SER A 189 8.98 -12.52 -3.37
N THR A 190 8.80 -13.22 -4.49
CA THR A 190 9.41 -12.90 -5.79
C THR A 190 8.97 -11.51 -6.26
N TRP A 191 7.66 -11.25 -6.34
CA TRP A 191 7.16 -9.94 -6.75
C TRP A 191 7.66 -8.81 -5.86
N ARG A 192 7.68 -9.01 -4.54
CA ARG A 192 8.22 -8.02 -3.62
C ARG A 192 9.72 -7.80 -3.79
N ALA A 193 10.49 -8.86 -4.04
CA ALA A 193 11.93 -8.75 -4.29
C ALA A 193 12.19 -7.95 -5.57
N GLU A 194 11.51 -8.31 -6.67
CA GLU A 194 11.60 -7.62 -7.96
C GLU A 194 11.21 -6.15 -7.83
N TYR A 195 10.05 -5.87 -7.22
CA TYR A 195 9.60 -4.50 -6.98
C TYR A 195 10.58 -3.72 -6.10
N SER A 196 11.06 -4.32 -5.02
CA SER A 196 12.02 -3.69 -4.11
C SER A 196 13.34 -3.35 -4.79
N SER A 197 13.81 -4.21 -5.71
CA SER A 197 15.02 -3.97 -6.50
C SER A 197 14.79 -2.86 -7.52
N ALA A 198 13.62 -2.83 -8.16
CA ALA A 198 13.27 -1.80 -9.15
C ALA A 198 13.21 -0.41 -8.51
N ILE A 199 12.57 -0.27 -7.35
CA ILE A 199 12.48 1.03 -6.65
C ILE A 199 13.81 1.45 -6.02
N ALA A 200 14.66 0.51 -5.60
CA ALA A 200 15.88 0.82 -4.86
C ALA A 200 16.82 1.75 -5.65
N GLN A 201 16.91 1.55 -6.97
CA GLN A 201 17.73 2.41 -7.83
C GLN A 201 17.16 3.84 -7.89
N ASP A 202 15.87 3.98 -8.22
CA ASP A 202 15.21 5.28 -8.30
C ASP A 202 15.30 6.03 -6.95
N MET A 203 15.16 5.30 -5.85
CA MET A 203 15.30 5.79 -4.48
C MET A 203 16.72 6.30 -4.19
N ALA A 204 17.74 5.55 -4.62
CA ALA A 204 19.15 5.94 -4.45
C ALA A 204 19.49 7.20 -5.27
N ASP A 205 19.12 7.21 -6.55
CA ASP A 205 19.38 8.33 -7.46
C ASP A 205 18.73 9.61 -6.95
N THR A 206 17.50 9.47 -6.46
CA THR A 206 16.78 10.61 -5.92
C THR A 206 17.38 11.07 -4.59
N CYS A 207 17.82 10.17 -3.72
CA CYS A 207 18.53 10.59 -2.51
C CYS A 207 19.83 11.33 -2.85
N GLN A 208 20.58 10.88 -3.86
CA GLN A 208 21.80 11.55 -4.29
C GLN A 208 21.55 12.98 -4.80
N GLN A 209 20.41 13.20 -5.49
CA GLN A 209 20.04 14.53 -6.00
C GLN A 209 19.73 15.53 -4.88
N PHE A 210 19.03 15.10 -3.82
CA PHE A 210 18.54 16.01 -2.77
C PHE A 210 19.39 16.03 -1.50
N LEU A 211 20.14 14.95 -1.25
CA LEU A 211 20.92 14.69 -0.03
C LEU A 211 22.24 13.98 -0.38
N PRO A 212 23.14 14.61 -1.15
CA PRO A 212 24.36 13.99 -1.68
C PRO A 212 25.34 13.51 -0.58
N GLU A 213 25.21 14.05 0.64
CA GLU A 213 25.97 13.62 1.81
C GLU A 213 25.46 12.30 2.45
N PHE A 214 24.39 11.70 1.93
CA PHE A 214 23.90 10.40 2.36
C PHE A 214 24.01 9.36 1.25
N SER A 215 24.29 8.12 1.64
CA SER A 215 24.18 6.94 0.79
C SER A 215 23.12 6.00 1.35
N LEU A 216 22.23 5.52 0.48
CA LEU A 216 21.20 4.56 0.84
C LEU A 216 21.62 3.15 0.43
N THR A 217 21.42 2.19 1.33
CA THR A 217 21.50 0.76 1.02
C THR A 217 20.16 0.11 1.31
N PHE A 218 19.81 -0.87 0.48
CA PHE A 218 18.52 -1.53 0.50
C PHE A 218 18.70 -3.03 0.66
N SER A 219 17.85 -3.67 1.45
CA SER A 219 17.82 -5.12 1.55
C SER A 219 16.40 -5.63 1.73
N PHE A 220 15.98 -6.57 0.89
CA PHE A 220 14.72 -7.27 1.07
C PHE A 220 14.92 -8.59 1.83
N GLN A 221 14.12 -8.78 2.87
CA GLN A 221 14.03 -10.00 3.66
C GLN A 221 12.65 -10.61 3.43
N ARG A 222 12.59 -11.82 2.88
CA ARG A 222 11.30 -12.48 2.58
C ARG A 222 10.54 -12.99 3.82
N GLY A 223 11.21 -13.04 4.98
CA GLY A 223 10.61 -13.48 6.26
C GLY A 223 10.94 -14.91 6.65
N TRP A 224 11.81 -15.58 5.88
CA TRP A 224 12.49 -16.83 6.20
C TRP A 224 13.86 -16.86 5.53
N GLU A 225 14.68 -17.86 5.85
CA GLU A 225 16.04 -18.03 5.36
C GLU A 225 16.07 -18.12 3.82
N LYS A 226 17.05 -17.44 3.18
CA LYS A 226 17.09 -17.25 1.71
C LYS A 226 17.37 -18.55 0.95
N GLU A 227 18.12 -19.47 1.55
CA GLU A 227 18.60 -20.69 0.89
C GLU A 227 17.81 -21.94 1.31
N THR A 228 16.75 -21.76 2.09
CA THR A 228 15.92 -22.84 2.60
C THR A 228 14.58 -22.85 1.89
N ASP A 229 14.11 -24.05 1.54
CA ASP A 229 12.74 -24.26 1.07
C ASP A 229 11.77 -23.84 2.19
N TYR A 230 10.71 -23.10 1.82
CA TYR A 230 9.72 -22.68 2.79
C TYR A 230 8.98 -23.87 3.43
N ALA A 231 8.81 -25.00 2.72
CA ALA A 231 8.26 -26.22 3.26
C ALA A 231 9.07 -26.76 4.45
N ASP A 232 10.40 -26.80 4.31
CA ASP A 232 11.31 -27.25 5.36
C ASP A 232 11.24 -26.32 6.57
N VAL A 233 11.15 -25.01 6.34
CA VAL A 233 11.01 -24.02 7.42
C VAL A 233 9.71 -24.25 8.20
N LEU A 234 8.59 -24.51 7.52
CA LEU A 234 7.30 -24.76 8.15
C LEU A 234 7.28 -26.06 8.96
N GLU A 235 7.88 -27.12 8.45
CA GLU A 235 7.99 -28.42 9.14
C GLU A 235 8.88 -28.32 10.38
N ARG A 236 10.09 -27.75 10.24
CA ARG A 236 11.02 -27.56 11.36
C ARG A 236 10.48 -26.62 12.45
N SER A 237 9.63 -25.66 12.06
CA SER A 237 9.03 -24.70 13.00
C SER A 237 7.73 -25.21 13.64
N PHE A 238 7.23 -26.39 13.27
CA PHE A 238 5.91 -26.87 13.66
C PHE A 238 5.65 -26.80 15.17
N GLU A 239 6.51 -27.40 16.00
CA GLU A 239 6.28 -27.43 17.45
C GLU A 239 6.27 -26.02 18.07
N ARG A 240 7.14 -25.14 17.58
CA ARG A 240 7.19 -23.74 18.02
C ARG A 240 5.91 -23.00 17.61
N ASP A 241 5.52 -23.10 16.35
CA ASP A 241 4.32 -22.46 15.81
C ASP A 241 3.04 -22.95 16.52
N ARG A 242 3.00 -24.25 16.87
CA ARG A 242 1.90 -24.87 17.61
C ARG A 242 1.75 -24.28 19.01
N MET A 243 2.86 -24.17 19.75
CA MET A 243 2.87 -23.53 21.08
C MET A 243 2.46 -22.06 21.02
N LEU A 244 2.89 -21.34 19.99
CA LEU A 244 2.59 -19.91 19.81
C LEU A 244 1.21 -19.66 19.20
N THR A 245 0.58 -20.67 18.62
CA THR A 245 -0.69 -20.61 17.88
C THR A 245 -0.68 -19.66 16.68
N TYR A 246 0.50 -19.37 16.13
CA TYR A 246 0.67 -18.59 14.91
C TYR A 246 1.89 -19.04 14.14
N THR A 247 1.85 -18.85 12.82
CA THR A 247 2.95 -19.17 11.91
C THR A 247 4.08 -18.15 12.05
N ALA A 248 5.26 -18.57 12.52
CA ALA A 248 6.35 -17.66 12.86
C ALA A 248 7.13 -17.11 11.67
N HIS A 249 7.19 -17.86 10.57
CA HIS A 249 7.99 -17.54 9.37
C HIS A 249 7.10 -17.39 8.14
N GLY A 250 7.52 -16.56 7.18
CA GLY A 250 6.80 -16.38 5.92
C GLY A 250 6.64 -14.93 5.46
N PRO A 251 5.94 -14.68 4.35
CA PRO A 251 5.84 -13.36 3.73
C PRO A 251 5.20 -12.29 4.63
N HIS A 252 4.37 -12.67 5.62
CA HIS A 252 3.82 -11.75 6.61
C HIS A 252 4.88 -11.19 7.57
N LYS A 253 6.07 -11.78 7.61
CA LYS A 253 7.25 -11.32 8.35
C LYS A 253 8.30 -10.64 7.48
N ALA A 254 8.07 -10.54 6.17
CA ALA A 254 9.00 -9.89 5.25
C ALA A 254 9.36 -8.46 5.69
N ASP A 255 10.51 -7.95 5.30
CA ASP A 255 10.92 -6.58 5.59
C ASP A 255 11.76 -6.01 4.45
N PHE A 256 11.52 -4.76 4.10
CA PHE A 256 12.33 -4.02 3.15
C PHE A 256 13.17 -3.02 3.92
N ARG A 257 14.41 -3.34 4.26
CA ARG A 257 15.22 -2.45 5.08
C ARG A 257 15.89 -1.41 4.21
N ILE A 258 15.81 -0.17 4.67
CA ILE A 258 16.49 0.99 4.10
C ILE A 258 17.46 1.46 5.16
N ARG A 259 18.74 1.53 4.84
CA ARG A 259 19.77 2.09 5.72
C ARG A 259 20.34 3.33 5.05
N ALA A 260 20.36 4.44 5.79
CA ALA A 260 20.99 5.67 5.36
C ALA A 260 22.28 5.85 6.14
N GLU A 261 23.40 5.92 5.42
CA GLU A 261 24.71 6.21 5.99
C GLU A 261 25.15 7.60 5.58
N ARG A 262 25.69 8.34 6.54
CA ARG A 262 26.22 9.67 6.29
C ARG A 262 27.66 9.55 5.81
N ARG A 263 27.98 10.20 4.70
CA ARG A 263 29.36 10.32 4.23
C ARG A 263 30.15 11.26 5.16
N ALA A 264 31.46 11.03 5.25
CA ALA A 264 32.35 11.86 6.04
C ALA A 264 32.25 13.34 5.62
N GLY A 265 32.17 14.25 6.60
CA GLY A 265 32.08 15.70 6.35
C GLY A 265 30.68 16.26 6.07
N GLY A 266 29.64 15.43 5.98
CA GLY A 266 28.26 15.90 5.88
C GLY A 266 27.87 16.80 7.07
N ARG A 267 27.06 17.82 6.83
CA ARG A 267 26.53 18.74 7.89
C ARG A 267 25.01 18.71 8.04
N TYR A 268 24.29 18.06 7.12
CA TYR A 268 22.83 18.02 7.14
C TYR A 268 22.29 17.17 8.32
N PRO A 269 21.24 17.62 9.02
CA PRO A 269 20.67 16.87 10.14
C PRO A 269 19.94 15.59 9.69
N VAL A 270 20.27 14.45 10.31
CA VAL A 270 19.72 13.13 9.98
C VAL A 270 18.19 13.10 10.03
N ALA A 271 17.57 13.76 11.01
CA ALA A 271 16.11 13.80 11.13
C ALA A 271 15.42 14.55 9.97
N ARG A 272 16.06 15.61 9.44
CA ARG A 272 15.56 16.35 8.27
C ARG A 272 15.79 15.57 6.99
N ALA A 273 16.95 14.92 6.87
CA ALA A 273 17.24 14.00 5.76
C ALA A 273 16.22 12.87 5.70
N ALA A 274 15.87 12.25 6.83
CA ALA A 274 14.85 11.20 6.89
C ALA A 274 13.49 11.67 6.33
N LYS A 275 13.10 12.93 6.57
CA LYS A 275 11.86 13.49 6.01
C LYS A 275 11.91 13.57 4.49
N VAL A 276 12.99 14.17 3.97
CA VAL A 276 13.20 14.37 2.54
C VAL A 276 13.31 13.04 1.83
N ILE A 277 14.02 12.08 2.43
CA ILE A 277 14.10 10.70 1.95
C ILE A 277 12.68 10.11 1.90
N ASP A 278 11.94 9.99 3.01
CA ASP A 278 10.64 9.29 3.01
C ASP A 278 9.63 9.88 2.00
N VAL A 279 9.49 11.21 1.96
CA VAL A 279 8.61 11.92 0.99
C VAL A 279 8.99 11.61 -0.45
N ARG A 280 10.28 11.47 -0.72
CA ARG A 280 10.79 11.35 -2.06
C ARG A 280 10.86 9.91 -2.53
N LEU A 281 11.21 8.99 -1.64
CA LEU A 281 11.08 7.55 -1.77
C LEU A 281 9.65 7.15 -2.13
N THR A 282 8.67 7.71 -1.42
CA THR A 282 7.25 7.48 -1.72
C THR A 282 6.83 8.08 -3.06
N SER A 283 7.42 9.19 -3.49
CA SER A 283 7.15 9.77 -4.82
C SER A 283 7.80 9.03 -6.00
N GLY A 284 8.96 8.39 -5.79
CA GLY A 284 9.66 7.58 -6.80
C GLY A 284 8.96 6.25 -7.08
N ALA A 285 8.33 5.66 -6.05
CA ALA A 285 7.56 4.41 -6.18
C ALA A 285 6.39 4.51 -7.17
N GLY A 286 5.78 5.69 -7.31
CA GLY A 286 4.72 5.95 -8.31
C GLY A 286 5.21 6.07 -9.75
N ARG A 287 6.54 6.05 -9.98
CA ARG A 287 7.15 6.16 -11.31
C ARG A 287 7.64 4.84 -11.88
N VAL A 288 7.62 3.73 -11.12
CA VAL A 288 8.13 2.45 -11.61
C VAL A 288 7.15 1.85 -12.61
N PRO A 289 7.43 1.86 -13.92
CA PRO A 289 6.59 1.18 -14.88
C PRO A 289 6.66 -0.33 -14.64
N HIS A 290 5.56 -1.03 -14.94
CA HIS A 290 5.52 -2.50 -14.94
C HIS A 290 6.75 -3.05 -15.70
N PRO A 291 7.54 -4.00 -15.14
CA PRO A 291 8.74 -4.53 -15.79
C PRO A 291 8.52 -5.00 -17.24
N ARG A 292 7.32 -5.48 -17.58
CA ARG A 292 6.94 -5.84 -18.97
C ARG A 292 6.89 -4.67 -19.94
N LYS A 293 6.75 -3.42 -19.47
CA LYS A 293 6.84 -2.22 -20.32
C LYS A 293 8.28 -1.78 -20.63
N ARG A 294 9.30 -2.29 -19.94
CA ARG A 294 10.72 -2.03 -20.29
C ARG A 294 11.19 -2.84 -21.50
N ALA A 295 10.49 -3.91 -21.89
CA ALA A 295 10.87 -4.79 -23.00
C ALA A 295 10.34 -4.33 -24.37
N ALA A 296 9.64 -3.20 -24.45
CA ALA A 296 9.16 -2.61 -25.70
C ALA A 296 9.76 -1.21 -25.88
N LEU A 297 11.08 -1.16 -26.12
CA LEU A 297 11.71 -0.02 -26.79
C LEU A 297 12.06 -0.47 -28.22
N PRO A 298 11.79 0.35 -29.24
CA PRO A 298 11.90 -0.05 -30.63
C PRO A 298 13.36 -0.35 -31.01
N VAL A 299 13.53 -1.41 -31.79
CA VAL A 299 14.73 -1.67 -32.58
C VAL A 299 14.98 -0.44 -33.44
N PRO A 300 16.18 0.16 -33.45
CA PRO A 300 16.47 1.26 -34.36
C PRO A 300 16.54 0.70 -35.78
N ASP A 301 15.64 1.19 -36.64
CA ASP A 301 15.70 0.96 -38.08
C ASP A 301 17.06 1.40 -38.63
N ARG A 302 17.65 0.53 -39.46
CA ARG A 302 18.72 0.87 -40.41
C ARG A 302 18.10 1.09 -41.78
#